data_AF-A0AAW8B6J5-F1
#
_entry.id   AF-A0AAW8B6J5-F1
#
_cell.length_a   1.000
_cell.length_b   1.000
_cell.length_c   1.000
_cell.angle_alpha   90.00
_cell.angle_beta   90.00
_cell.angle_gamma   90.00
#
_symmetry.space_group_name_H-M   'P 1'
#
loop_
_entity.id
_entity.type
_entity.pdbx_description
1 polymer ?
#
loop_
_entity_poly.entity_id
_entity_poly.type
_entity_poly.pdbx_seq_one_letter_code
_entity_poly.pdbx_strand_id
1 'polypeptide(L)'
;MKTLFTFFLALTIAGTSLAQIPTGYYAGTDGLTGYDLKTKLSTITTDGSQDLGYGGLWVTYATSDVDKYYENNGTLLDMYSERPAGPDAYDYIIGSSADGGNQCGSANQNNEGFCYNREHSLPKSYFGGKDAVPMANDGHFVVPSDYYVNSRRGNFPYGETATPTWTSSNGTKIGTSNFPGYNGTIFEPIDEFKGDFARMHLYFITRYQDKLTSFEPFHSAENPLDGTVNRGYKQWYINLLLKWAAQDPVSQKEIDRNNAVYARQGNRNPFIDHPEWVGMIWTSTLSTTEVSSLKKTLSVYPNPVRNGQLHVSGYGLEEVSNIQIYSMDGKLIQTVNQNFKNSKKIILKDQTKGVYILKANNQSVKFIVD
;
A
#
# COMPACT_ATOMS: atom_id res chain seq x y z
N MET A 1 46.14 -18.31 -48.96
CA MET A 1 45.79 -18.48 -47.53
C MET A 1 44.77 -17.42 -47.18
N LYS A 2 43.49 -17.80 -47.04
CA LYS A 2 42.42 -16.90 -46.58
C LYS A 2 42.03 -17.36 -45.17
N THR A 3 42.41 -16.57 -44.17
CA THR A 3 42.10 -16.81 -42.76
C THR A 3 40.64 -16.41 -42.50
N LEU A 4 39.79 -17.39 -42.19
CA LEU A 4 38.45 -17.14 -41.65
C LEU A 4 38.58 -16.75 -40.18
N PHE A 5 38.11 -15.55 -39.83
CA PHE A 5 37.85 -15.16 -38.44
C PHE A 5 36.41 -15.55 -38.09
N THR A 6 36.25 -16.60 -37.28
CA THR A 6 34.97 -16.97 -36.69
C THR A 6 34.74 -16.12 -35.43
N PHE A 7 33.82 -15.17 -35.49
CA PHE A 7 33.41 -14.36 -34.37
C PHE A 7 32.43 -15.17 -33.50
N PHE A 8 32.84 -15.57 -32.30
CA PHE A 8 31.93 -16.17 -31.30
C PHE A 8 31.13 -15.05 -30.66
N LEU A 9 29.85 -14.96 -30.99
CA LEU A 9 28.89 -14.09 -30.30
C LEU A 9 28.53 -14.75 -28.95
N ALA A 10 29.13 -14.27 -27.87
CA ALA A 10 28.74 -14.67 -26.52
C ALA A 10 27.39 -14.02 -26.18
N LEU A 11 26.31 -14.81 -26.26
CA LEU A 11 24.97 -14.39 -25.87
C LEU A 11 24.91 -14.33 -24.33
N THR A 12 25.14 -13.16 -23.74
CA THR A 12 24.92 -12.94 -22.31
C THR A 12 23.40 -12.85 -22.07
N ILE A 13 22.80 -13.96 -21.64
CA ILE A 13 21.44 -13.97 -21.11
C ILE A 13 21.50 -13.31 -19.75
N ALA A 14 21.17 -12.02 -19.68
CA ALA A 14 20.91 -11.32 -18.42
C ALA A 14 19.57 -11.84 -17.88
N GLY A 15 19.62 -12.90 -17.07
CA GLY A 15 18.47 -13.35 -16.30
C GLY A 15 18.15 -12.31 -15.23
N THR A 16 17.00 -11.64 -15.35
CA THR A 16 16.43 -10.90 -14.22
C THR A 16 16.03 -11.92 -13.16
N SER A 17 16.89 -12.15 -12.17
CA SER A 17 16.49 -12.87 -10.97
C SER A 17 15.46 -12.02 -10.25
N LEU A 18 14.18 -12.35 -10.37
CA LEU A 18 13.17 -11.88 -9.42
C LEU A 18 13.64 -12.40 -8.06
N ALA A 19 14.08 -11.50 -7.18
CA ALA A 19 14.52 -11.89 -5.85
C ALA A 19 13.30 -12.44 -5.11
N GLN A 20 13.22 -13.77 -5.00
CA GLN A 20 12.16 -14.43 -4.26
C GLN A 20 12.39 -14.21 -2.76
N ILE A 21 11.31 -14.18 -1.98
CA ILE A 21 11.38 -14.22 -0.51
C ILE A 21 12.33 -15.37 -0.11
N PRO A 22 13.39 -15.12 0.69
CA PRO A 22 14.32 -16.16 1.07
C PRO A 22 13.59 -17.34 1.70
N THR A 23 14.00 -18.56 1.36
CA THR A 23 13.38 -19.77 1.92
C THR A 23 13.46 -19.74 3.44
N GLY A 24 12.30 -19.91 4.10
CA GLY A 24 12.21 -19.88 5.56
C GLY A 24 12.28 -18.49 6.19
N TYR A 25 12.28 -17.39 5.41
CA TYR A 25 12.33 -16.02 5.95
C TYR A 25 11.21 -15.76 6.96
N TYR A 26 10.00 -16.28 6.70
CA TYR A 26 8.84 -16.17 7.60
C TYR A 26 8.62 -17.38 8.51
N ALA A 27 9.64 -18.20 8.77
CA ALA A 27 9.48 -19.40 9.57
C ALA A 27 8.91 -19.13 10.98
N GLY A 28 7.93 -19.94 11.38
CA GLY A 28 7.26 -19.85 12.68
C GLY A 28 6.15 -18.80 12.75
N THR A 29 5.65 -18.30 11.61
CA THR A 29 4.39 -17.53 11.55
C THR A 29 3.17 -18.44 11.39
N ASP A 30 3.36 -19.74 11.12
CA ASP A 30 2.30 -20.71 10.90
C ASP A 30 1.28 -20.74 12.05
N GLY A 31 0.01 -20.53 11.73
CA GLY A 31 -1.09 -20.54 12.70
C GLY A 31 -1.20 -19.29 13.59
N LEU A 32 -0.26 -18.34 13.52
CA LEU A 32 -0.34 -17.09 14.27
C LEU A 32 -1.34 -16.12 13.63
N THR A 33 -2.06 -15.38 14.47
CA THR A 33 -2.97 -14.31 14.06
C THR A 33 -2.89 -13.15 15.05
N GLY A 34 -3.53 -12.02 14.74
CA GLY A 34 -3.62 -10.89 15.66
C GLY A 34 -2.24 -10.33 16.03
N TYR A 35 -2.10 -9.88 17.28
CA TYR A 35 -0.86 -9.29 17.76
C TYR A 35 0.27 -10.31 17.99
N ASP A 36 -0.03 -11.61 18.07
CA ASP A 36 1.01 -12.65 18.14
C ASP A 36 1.76 -12.74 16.80
N LEU A 37 1.02 -12.70 15.69
CA LEU A 37 1.62 -12.61 14.36
C LEU A 37 2.43 -11.31 14.20
N LYS A 38 1.88 -10.16 14.61
CA LYS A 38 2.60 -8.87 14.59
C LYS A 38 3.92 -8.94 15.35
N THR A 39 3.90 -9.51 16.56
CA THR A 39 5.09 -9.66 17.41
C THR A 39 6.14 -10.57 16.76
N LYS A 40 5.72 -11.70 16.17
CA LYS A 40 6.61 -12.60 15.44
C LYS A 40 7.24 -11.91 14.23
N LEU A 41 6.47 -11.14 13.47
CA LEU A 41 6.97 -10.36 12.34
C LEU A 41 7.93 -9.26 12.77
N SER A 42 7.70 -8.62 13.92
CA SER A 42 8.64 -7.67 14.52
C SER A 42 10.01 -8.31 14.74
N THR A 43 10.06 -9.52 15.31
CA THR A 43 11.32 -10.27 15.49
C THR A 43 11.98 -10.59 14.15
N ILE A 44 11.22 -11.14 13.18
CA ILE A 44 11.75 -11.54 11.86
C ILE A 44 12.34 -10.35 11.10
N THR A 45 11.62 -9.23 11.07
CA THR A 45 12.05 -8.02 10.36
C THR A 45 13.18 -7.28 11.09
N THR A 46 13.40 -7.59 12.37
CA THR A 46 14.57 -7.13 13.14
C THR A 46 15.81 -7.91 12.84
N ASP A 47 15.68 -9.23 12.77
CA ASP A 47 16.79 -10.14 12.62
C ASP A 47 17.53 -9.91 11.30
N GLY A 48 18.85 -9.77 11.38
CA GLY A 48 19.72 -9.50 10.22
C GLY A 48 19.56 -8.13 9.56
N SER A 49 18.68 -7.24 10.06
CA SER A 49 18.50 -5.90 9.48
C SER A 49 19.72 -4.99 9.69
N GLN A 50 20.07 -4.20 8.68
CA GLN A 50 21.21 -3.29 8.68
C GLN A 50 20.77 -1.84 8.53
N ASP A 51 21.31 -0.96 9.38
CA ASP A 51 21.23 0.49 9.19
C ASP A 51 22.37 0.95 8.27
N LEU A 52 22.01 1.39 7.06
CA LEU A 52 22.97 1.88 6.07
C LEU A 52 23.23 3.39 6.19
N GLY A 53 22.66 4.02 7.22
CA GLY A 53 22.76 5.45 7.46
C GLY A 53 21.90 6.28 6.50
N TYR A 54 21.72 7.55 6.85
CA TYR A 54 20.88 8.48 6.08
C TYR A 54 21.39 8.71 4.64
N GLY A 55 22.70 8.66 4.44
CA GLY A 55 23.31 8.70 3.10
C GLY A 55 23.13 7.39 2.32
N GLY A 56 22.96 6.25 3.02
CA GLY A 56 22.69 4.96 2.43
C GLY A 56 21.41 4.96 1.59
N LEU A 57 20.37 5.68 2.01
CA LEU A 57 19.10 5.80 1.28
C LEU A 57 19.28 6.24 -0.18
N TRP A 58 20.21 7.15 -0.46
CA TRP A 58 20.49 7.57 -1.84
C TRP A 58 20.93 6.45 -2.76
N VAL A 59 21.73 5.54 -2.23
CA VAL A 59 22.18 4.36 -2.97
C VAL A 59 21.03 3.34 -3.09
N THR A 60 20.05 3.36 -2.18
CA THR A 60 18.90 2.43 -2.22
C THR A 60 18.00 2.79 -3.39
N TYR A 61 17.67 4.08 -3.50
CA TYR A 61 16.73 4.60 -4.50
C TYR A 61 17.16 4.35 -5.94
N ALA A 62 18.48 4.29 -6.19
CA ALA A 62 19.03 3.91 -7.49
C ALA A 62 18.64 2.49 -7.97
N THR A 63 18.07 1.68 -7.08
CA THR A 63 17.57 0.33 -7.40
C THR A 63 16.11 0.13 -7.02
N SER A 64 15.64 0.77 -5.95
CA SER A 64 14.31 0.55 -5.39
C SER A 64 13.22 1.47 -5.93
N ASP A 65 13.57 2.65 -6.42
CA ASP A 65 12.62 3.72 -6.78
C ASP A 65 12.95 4.27 -8.17
N VAL A 66 13.26 3.37 -9.11
CA VAL A 66 13.44 3.69 -10.54
C VAL A 66 12.10 3.49 -11.24
N ASP A 67 11.63 4.46 -12.01
CA ASP A 67 10.41 4.29 -12.79
C ASP A 67 10.62 3.32 -13.96
N LYS A 68 9.95 2.19 -13.84
CA LYS A 68 9.88 1.08 -14.81
C LYS A 68 8.44 0.68 -15.11
N TYR A 69 7.46 1.41 -14.56
CA TYR A 69 6.07 0.96 -14.46
C TYR A 69 5.10 1.90 -15.17
N TYR A 70 5.40 3.20 -15.18
CA TYR A 70 4.55 4.20 -15.81
C TYR A 70 5.17 4.62 -17.16
N GLU A 71 5.94 5.71 -17.21
CA GLU A 71 6.64 6.16 -18.41
C GLU A 71 7.79 5.22 -18.80
N ASN A 72 8.34 4.47 -17.84
CA ASN A 72 9.45 3.54 -18.04
C ASN A 72 10.67 4.23 -18.69
N ASN A 73 10.91 5.47 -18.26
CA ASN A 73 11.97 6.35 -18.73
C ASN A 73 13.27 6.19 -17.89
N GLY A 74 13.24 5.39 -16.82
CA GLY A 74 14.38 5.16 -15.93
C GLY A 74 14.69 6.34 -14.99
N THR A 75 13.78 7.30 -14.86
CA THR A 75 13.89 8.40 -13.89
C THR A 75 13.53 7.90 -12.49
N LEU A 76 13.64 8.78 -11.50
CA LEU A 76 13.23 8.48 -10.13
C LEU A 76 11.70 8.40 -10.04
N LEU A 77 11.18 7.29 -9.55
CA LEU A 77 9.76 7.16 -9.23
C LEU A 77 9.47 7.86 -7.90
N ASP A 78 8.91 9.05 -7.98
CA ASP A 78 8.41 9.81 -6.84
C ASP A 78 6.88 9.73 -6.76
N MET A 79 6.35 9.07 -5.74
CA MET A 79 4.91 8.90 -5.52
C MET A 79 4.15 10.23 -5.32
N TYR A 80 4.83 11.34 -5.06
CA TYR A 80 4.23 12.68 -4.94
C TYR A 80 4.22 13.48 -6.25
N SER A 81 4.83 12.95 -7.30
CA SER A 81 4.99 13.63 -8.59
C SER A 81 4.47 12.79 -9.76
N GLU A 82 4.48 11.47 -9.58
CA GLU A 82 4.04 10.47 -10.55
C GLU A 82 2.57 10.61 -10.94
N ARG A 83 2.30 10.54 -12.25
CA ARG A 83 0.99 10.68 -12.89
C ARG A 83 0.66 9.40 -13.70
N PRO A 84 0.00 8.40 -13.09
CA PRO A 84 -0.18 7.07 -13.71
C PRO A 84 -0.89 7.04 -15.07
N ALA A 85 -1.70 8.07 -15.38
CA ALA A 85 -2.52 8.15 -16.58
C ALA A 85 -1.91 9.01 -17.71
N GLY A 86 -0.69 9.52 -17.56
CA GLY A 86 -0.02 10.31 -18.59
C GLY A 86 1.19 11.06 -18.04
N PRO A 87 1.98 11.72 -18.91
CA PRO A 87 3.34 12.13 -18.58
C PRO A 87 3.42 12.96 -17.29
N ASP A 88 4.43 12.65 -16.48
CA ASP A 88 4.81 13.46 -15.34
C ASP A 88 5.00 14.92 -15.69
N ALA A 89 4.66 15.80 -14.74
CA ALA A 89 4.86 17.23 -14.91
C ALA A 89 6.36 17.59 -14.94
N TYR A 90 7.19 16.75 -14.33
CA TYR A 90 8.64 16.85 -14.25
C TYR A 90 9.21 15.49 -13.83
N ASP A 91 10.46 15.25 -14.22
CA ASP A 91 11.20 14.02 -13.94
C ASP A 91 12.47 14.32 -13.16
N TYR A 92 12.98 13.33 -12.42
CA TYR A 92 14.29 13.44 -11.75
C TYR A 92 15.29 12.40 -12.25
N ILE A 93 16.46 12.89 -12.65
CA ILE A 93 17.64 12.06 -12.84
C ILE A 93 18.16 11.65 -11.46
N ILE A 94 18.28 10.34 -11.24
CA ILE A 94 18.81 9.78 -10.01
C ILE A 94 20.29 10.14 -9.88
N GLY A 95 20.67 10.74 -8.75
CA GLY A 95 22.08 11.01 -8.43
C GLY A 95 22.32 12.36 -7.77
N SER A 96 23.53 12.57 -7.30
CA SER A 96 23.93 13.85 -6.71
C SER A 96 23.92 14.95 -7.77
N SER A 97 23.66 16.19 -7.37
CA SER A 97 23.76 17.34 -8.28
C SER A 97 25.18 17.55 -8.84
N ALA A 98 26.22 17.12 -8.12
CA ALA A 98 27.59 17.13 -8.61
C ALA A 98 27.83 16.13 -9.76
N ASP A 99 27.04 15.05 -9.80
CA ASP A 99 27.11 13.99 -10.82
C ASP A 99 26.03 14.13 -11.90
N GLY A 100 25.35 15.28 -11.97
CA GLY A 100 24.30 15.55 -12.96
C GLY A 100 22.91 15.01 -12.60
N GLY A 101 22.70 14.50 -11.39
CA GLY A 101 21.39 14.12 -10.87
C GLY A 101 20.66 15.26 -10.16
N ASN A 102 19.48 14.96 -9.61
CA ASN A 102 18.58 15.94 -9.01
C ASN A 102 18.42 15.82 -7.49
N GLN A 103 19.37 15.21 -6.76
CA GLN A 103 19.32 15.25 -5.29
C GLN A 103 19.45 16.68 -4.78
N CYS A 104 18.55 17.06 -3.87
CA CYS A 104 18.60 18.39 -3.26
C CYS A 104 19.89 18.60 -2.45
N GLY A 105 20.52 19.75 -2.68
CA GLY A 105 21.52 20.33 -1.80
C GLY A 105 20.87 21.14 -0.65
N SER A 106 21.62 22.09 -0.10
CA SER A 106 21.19 22.89 1.07
C SER A 106 20.36 24.14 0.75
N ALA A 107 20.12 24.46 -0.53
CA ALA A 107 19.35 25.64 -0.92
C ALA A 107 17.85 25.42 -0.69
N ASN A 108 17.07 26.49 -0.47
CA ASN A 108 15.61 26.39 -0.40
C ASN A 108 15.02 26.35 -1.81
N GLN A 109 14.15 25.38 -2.08
CA GLN A 109 13.38 25.28 -3.33
C GLN A 109 11.92 25.64 -3.09
N ASN A 110 11.37 26.52 -3.92
CA ASN A 110 10.04 27.12 -3.69
C ASN A 110 8.94 26.61 -4.64
N ASN A 111 9.25 25.69 -5.55
CA ASN A 111 8.32 25.11 -6.51
C ASN A 111 8.61 23.61 -6.70
N GLU A 112 7.60 22.87 -7.16
CA GLU A 112 7.73 21.47 -7.58
C GLU A 112 8.71 21.30 -8.75
N GLY A 113 9.31 20.12 -8.87
CA GLY A 113 10.13 19.73 -10.02
C GLY A 113 11.58 20.22 -9.99
N PHE A 114 12.04 20.78 -8.88
CA PHE A 114 13.39 21.33 -8.80
C PHE A 114 14.44 20.28 -8.44
N CYS A 115 14.17 19.52 -7.38
CA CYS A 115 15.04 18.45 -6.88
C CYS A 115 14.24 17.54 -5.96
N TYR A 116 14.77 16.36 -5.68
CA TYR A 116 14.16 15.41 -4.76
C TYR A 116 14.97 15.28 -3.46
N ASN A 117 14.25 15.04 -2.36
CA ASN A 117 14.80 14.75 -1.04
C ASN A 117 14.33 13.37 -0.55
N ARG A 118 14.42 13.14 0.76
CA ARG A 118 13.94 11.91 1.42
C ARG A 118 12.69 12.26 2.21
N GLU A 119 11.61 11.60 1.87
CA GLU A 119 10.34 11.68 2.56
C GLU A 119 10.27 10.59 3.64
N HIS A 120 10.06 11.02 4.88
CA HIS A 120 9.74 10.13 5.99
C HIS A 120 8.22 9.97 6.00
N SER A 121 7.72 8.92 5.35
CA SER A 121 6.27 8.67 5.21
C SER A 121 5.55 8.72 6.56
N LEU A 122 6.14 8.16 7.62
CA LEU A 122 5.81 8.57 8.98
C LEU A 122 6.77 9.70 9.39
N PRO A 123 6.28 10.91 9.72
CA PRO A 123 7.14 12.04 10.03
C PRO A 123 8.13 11.71 11.15
N LYS A 124 9.43 11.96 10.93
CA LYS A 124 10.48 11.68 11.93
C LYS A 124 10.28 12.40 13.25
N SER A 125 9.59 13.53 13.24
CA SER A 125 9.19 14.26 14.44
C SER A 125 8.36 13.42 15.41
N TYR A 126 7.70 12.36 14.93
CA TYR A 126 6.84 11.48 15.74
C TYR A 126 7.58 10.37 16.49
N PHE A 127 8.87 10.14 16.22
CA PHE A 127 9.61 9.02 16.82
C PHE A 127 11.05 9.39 17.25
N GLY A 128 11.36 10.68 17.38
CA GLY A 128 12.65 11.16 17.92
C GLY A 128 13.60 11.81 16.92
N GLY A 129 13.16 12.01 15.68
CA GLY A 129 13.87 12.83 14.70
C GLY A 129 14.99 12.10 13.98
N LYS A 130 15.97 12.87 13.49
CA LYS A 130 17.06 12.37 12.61
C LYS A 130 18.00 11.37 13.29
N ASP A 131 18.08 11.42 14.62
CA ASP A 131 19.00 10.61 15.41
C ASP A 131 18.32 9.33 15.94
N ALA A 132 17.02 9.15 15.67
CA ALA A 132 16.26 7.95 16.00
C ALA A 132 16.57 6.81 15.02
N VAL A 133 17.78 6.26 15.13
CA VAL A 133 18.25 5.14 14.31
C VAL A 133 17.83 3.79 14.93
N PRO A 134 17.53 2.75 14.11
CA PRO A 134 17.63 2.72 12.65
C PRO A 134 16.42 3.31 11.91
N MET A 135 15.36 3.70 12.63
CA MET A 135 14.08 4.17 12.03
C MET A 135 14.28 5.31 11.05
N ALA A 136 15.10 6.31 11.37
CA ALA A 136 15.34 7.45 10.51
C ALA A 136 15.96 7.10 9.14
N ASN A 137 16.49 5.89 8.96
CA ASN A 137 17.23 5.46 7.78
C ASN A 137 16.60 4.22 7.09
N ASP A 138 15.40 3.79 7.49
CA ASP A 138 14.79 2.58 6.94
C ASP A 138 14.08 2.83 5.62
N GLY A 139 14.67 2.33 4.54
CA GLY A 139 14.15 2.42 3.18
C GLY A 139 12.80 1.74 2.96
N HIS A 140 12.27 0.95 3.90
CA HIS A 140 10.90 0.41 3.78
C HIS A 140 9.81 1.45 3.98
N PHE A 141 10.10 2.61 4.58
CA PHE A 141 9.11 3.70 4.71
C PHE A 141 9.69 5.09 4.40
N VAL A 142 11.01 5.22 4.29
CA VAL A 142 11.66 6.43 3.79
C VAL A 142 11.82 6.32 2.29
N VAL A 143 11.17 7.21 1.55
CA VAL A 143 11.03 7.18 0.09
C VAL A 143 11.67 8.42 -0.53
N PRO A 144 12.11 8.40 -1.79
CA PRO A 144 12.45 9.63 -2.50
C PRO A 144 11.18 10.45 -2.76
N SER A 145 11.31 11.78 -2.73
CA SER A 145 10.19 12.64 -3.09
C SER A 145 10.60 14.05 -3.50
N ASP A 146 9.81 14.73 -4.33
CA ASP A 146 9.95 16.15 -4.61
C ASP A 146 10.06 16.93 -3.30
N TYR A 147 11.10 17.75 -3.21
CA TYR A 147 11.39 18.50 -1.99
C TYR A 147 10.26 19.46 -1.61
N TYR A 148 9.62 20.09 -2.59
CA TYR A 148 8.60 21.08 -2.32
C TYR A 148 7.31 20.44 -1.82
N VAL A 149 6.85 19.36 -2.46
CA VAL A 149 5.68 18.60 -2.02
C VAL A 149 5.93 17.99 -0.64
N ASN A 150 7.10 17.41 -0.40
CA ASN A 150 7.49 16.93 0.93
C ASN A 150 7.51 18.07 1.97
N SER A 151 8.12 19.22 1.65
CA SER A 151 8.14 20.37 2.55
C SER A 151 6.74 20.92 2.83
N ARG A 152 5.83 20.89 1.85
CA ARG A 152 4.42 21.27 1.98
C ARG A 152 3.67 20.31 2.90
N ARG A 153 3.94 19.01 2.81
CA ARG A 153 3.37 18.00 3.70
C ARG A 153 3.72 18.27 5.16
N GLY A 154 4.97 18.64 5.43
CA GLY A 154 5.45 18.87 6.78
C GLY A 154 5.26 17.64 7.67
N ASN A 155 4.43 17.77 8.71
CA ASN A 155 4.09 16.66 9.62
C ASN A 155 2.61 16.30 9.55
N PHE A 156 1.89 16.59 8.46
CA PHE A 156 0.48 16.19 8.37
C PHE A 156 0.38 14.66 8.26
N PRO A 157 -0.50 14.01 9.05
CA PRO A 157 -0.77 12.59 8.86
C PRO A 157 -1.41 12.37 7.49
N TYR A 158 -1.24 11.17 6.95
CA TYR A 158 -1.99 10.79 5.76
C TYR A 158 -3.49 10.75 6.03
N GLY A 159 -4.30 11.08 5.03
CA GLY A 159 -5.75 11.09 5.17
C GLY A 159 -6.43 11.31 3.83
N GLU A 160 -7.73 11.53 3.90
CA GLU A 160 -8.57 11.86 2.73
C GLU A 160 -9.24 13.21 2.99
N THR A 161 -9.43 13.99 1.93
CA THR A 161 -10.12 15.27 2.01
C THR A 161 -11.11 15.46 0.87
N ALA A 162 -12.29 15.97 1.20
CA ALA A 162 -13.26 16.45 0.21
C ALA A 162 -13.14 17.96 -0.05
N THR A 163 -12.30 18.66 0.71
CA THR A 163 -12.16 20.13 0.68
C THR A 163 -10.67 20.48 0.68
N PRO A 164 -9.95 20.23 -0.43
CA PRO A 164 -8.52 20.52 -0.52
C PRO A 164 -8.27 22.03 -0.44
N THR A 165 -7.24 22.41 0.33
CA THR A 165 -6.71 23.78 0.41
C THR A 165 -5.47 23.96 -0.47
N TRP A 166 -4.85 22.85 -0.88
CA TRP A 166 -3.74 22.81 -1.83
C TRP A 166 -3.76 21.49 -2.60
N THR A 167 -3.24 21.51 -3.83
CA THR A 167 -3.13 20.33 -4.70
C THR A 167 -1.83 20.44 -5.50
N SER A 168 -1.03 19.37 -5.54
CA SER A 168 0.19 19.28 -6.34
C SER A 168 -0.11 19.06 -7.82
N SER A 169 0.92 19.11 -8.66
CA SER A 169 0.79 18.79 -10.09
C SER A 169 0.29 17.36 -10.36
N ASN A 170 0.61 16.39 -9.49
CA ASN A 170 0.17 15.01 -9.64
C ASN A 170 -1.24 14.74 -9.08
N GLY A 171 -1.82 15.69 -8.33
CA GLY A 171 -3.16 15.57 -7.76
C GLY A 171 -3.17 15.19 -6.27
N THR A 172 -2.01 15.06 -5.63
CA THR A 172 -1.87 14.96 -4.17
C THR A 172 -2.41 16.21 -3.50
N LYS A 173 -3.09 16.08 -2.35
CA LYS A 173 -3.83 17.18 -1.72
C LYS A 173 -3.39 17.42 -0.29
N ILE A 174 -3.56 18.66 0.15
CA ILE A 174 -3.65 19.01 1.58
C ILE A 174 -5.04 19.55 1.82
N GLY A 175 -5.67 19.17 2.93
CA GLY A 175 -6.98 19.67 3.31
C GLY A 175 -7.44 19.12 4.66
N THR A 176 -8.63 19.53 5.09
CA THR A 176 -9.24 18.99 6.30
C THR A 176 -9.68 17.54 6.07
N SER A 177 -9.37 16.65 7.01
CA SER A 177 -9.80 15.26 6.96
C SER A 177 -11.31 15.13 6.86
N ASN A 178 -11.79 14.30 5.94
CA ASN A 178 -13.18 13.83 5.90
C ASN A 178 -13.34 12.39 6.42
N PHE A 179 -12.27 11.77 6.95
CA PHE A 179 -12.31 10.41 7.46
C PHE A 179 -12.82 10.37 8.93
N PRO A 180 -13.79 9.51 9.29
CA PRO A 180 -14.34 9.45 10.64
C PRO A 180 -13.27 9.21 11.71
N GLY A 181 -13.30 10.01 12.78
CA GLY A 181 -12.38 9.91 13.92
C GLY A 181 -11.17 10.85 13.85
N TYR A 182 -11.00 11.62 12.78
CA TYR A 182 -10.00 12.69 12.69
C TYR A 182 -10.51 13.86 11.83
N ASN A 183 -10.33 15.09 12.32
CA ASN A 183 -10.81 16.31 11.68
C ASN A 183 -9.71 17.37 11.50
N GLY A 184 -8.44 16.99 11.71
CA GLY A 184 -7.29 17.86 11.48
C GLY A 184 -6.91 17.95 10.00
N THR A 185 -5.88 18.73 9.71
CA THR A 185 -5.28 18.83 8.38
C THR A 185 -4.53 17.55 8.03
N ILE A 186 -4.76 17.02 6.84
CA ILE A 186 -4.13 15.81 6.32
C ILE A 186 -3.37 16.11 5.02
N PHE A 187 -2.54 15.15 4.64
CA PHE A 187 -1.96 15.02 3.31
C PHE A 187 -2.55 13.78 2.63
N GLU A 188 -3.14 13.92 1.45
CA GLU A 188 -3.77 12.85 0.69
C GLU A 188 -2.96 12.57 -0.59
N PRO A 189 -2.17 11.49 -0.65
CA PRO A 189 -1.57 11.05 -1.89
C PRO A 189 -2.65 10.58 -2.88
N ILE A 190 -2.33 10.51 -4.16
CA ILE A 190 -3.24 9.96 -5.17
C ILE A 190 -3.58 8.49 -4.92
N ASP A 191 -4.70 8.04 -5.46
CA ASP A 191 -5.25 6.70 -5.18
C ASP A 191 -4.28 5.55 -5.50
N GLU A 192 -3.42 5.72 -6.50
CA GLU A 192 -2.41 4.73 -6.95
C GLU A 192 -1.36 4.38 -5.89
N PHE A 193 -1.15 5.23 -4.87
CA PHE A 193 -0.09 5.02 -3.87
C PHE A 193 -0.62 4.89 -2.44
N LYS A 194 -1.95 4.89 -2.26
CA LYS A 194 -2.56 4.83 -0.93
C LYS A 194 -2.24 3.50 -0.23
N GLY A 195 -2.29 2.39 -0.96
CA GLY A 195 -1.97 1.05 -0.48
C GLY A 195 -0.50 0.93 -0.08
N ASP A 196 0.40 1.52 -0.86
CA ASP A 196 1.84 1.57 -0.57
C ASP A 196 2.09 2.23 0.77
N PHE A 197 1.62 3.47 0.94
CA PHE A 197 1.78 4.18 2.21
C PHE A 197 1.09 3.46 3.37
N ALA A 198 -0.03 2.78 3.13
CA ALA A 198 -0.66 1.94 4.13
C ALA A 198 0.25 0.80 4.60
N ARG A 199 0.84 0.04 3.66
CA ARG A 199 1.76 -1.05 3.98
C ARG A 199 3.07 -0.57 4.59
N MET A 200 3.58 0.60 4.21
CA MET A 200 4.76 1.23 4.83
C MET A 200 4.50 1.61 6.30
N HIS A 201 3.31 2.15 6.60
CA HIS A 201 2.95 2.55 7.96
C HIS A 201 2.68 1.34 8.86
N LEU A 202 1.93 0.35 8.36
CA LEU A 202 1.69 -0.90 9.08
C LEU A 202 3.01 -1.66 9.33
N TYR A 203 3.93 -1.63 8.37
CA TYR A 203 5.29 -2.11 8.55
C TYR A 203 6.00 -1.39 9.69
N PHE A 204 5.99 -0.06 9.72
CA PHE A 204 6.70 0.72 10.73
C PHE A 204 6.31 0.30 12.17
N ILE A 205 5.00 0.27 12.47
CA ILE A 205 4.52 -0.12 13.82
C ILE A 205 4.70 -1.61 14.14
N THR A 206 4.94 -2.44 13.13
CA THR A 206 5.27 -3.86 13.30
C THR A 206 6.75 -4.04 13.54
N ARG A 207 7.59 -3.53 12.65
CA ARG A 207 9.05 -3.57 12.73
C ARG A 207 9.56 -3.00 14.05
N TYR A 208 9.03 -1.85 14.46
CA TYR A 208 9.49 -1.10 15.64
C TYR A 208 8.54 -1.23 16.82
N GLN A 209 7.83 -2.36 16.92
CA GLN A 209 6.88 -2.63 17.99
C GLN A 209 7.47 -2.40 19.39
N ASP A 210 8.70 -2.81 19.63
CA ASP A 210 9.42 -2.67 20.91
C ASP A 210 9.80 -1.21 21.24
N LYS A 211 9.71 -0.29 20.27
CA LYS A 211 10.01 1.13 20.43
C LYS A 211 8.78 2.02 20.59
N LEU A 212 7.57 1.52 20.30
CA LEU A 212 6.36 2.36 20.24
C LEU A 212 6.08 3.15 21.52
N THR A 213 6.36 2.57 22.69
CA THR A 213 6.20 3.27 23.98
C THR A 213 7.21 4.39 24.19
N SER A 214 8.39 4.30 23.58
CA SER A 214 9.42 5.35 23.66
C SER A 214 9.07 6.60 22.85
N PHE A 215 8.04 6.54 22.00
CA PHE A 215 7.62 7.66 21.16
C PHE A 215 6.63 8.60 21.85
N GLU A 216 6.14 8.23 23.04
CA GLU A 216 5.15 9.02 23.77
C GLU A 216 5.51 10.51 23.93
N PRO A 217 6.77 10.88 24.24
CA PRO A 217 7.16 12.29 24.35
C PRO A 217 7.02 13.11 23.06
N PHE A 218 6.84 12.45 21.90
CA PHE A 218 6.69 13.06 20.58
C PHE A 218 5.23 13.04 20.07
N HIS A 219 4.28 12.59 20.90
CA HIS A 219 2.88 12.56 20.53
C HIS A 219 2.28 13.98 20.50
N SER A 220 1.49 14.25 19.47
CA SER A 220 0.64 15.44 19.34
C SER A 220 -0.79 15.01 18.99
N ALA A 221 -1.71 15.97 18.93
CA ALA A 221 -3.09 15.70 18.52
C ALA A 221 -3.16 15.13 17.09
N GLU A 222 -2.29 15.61 16.22
CA GLU A 222 -2.16 15.25 14.80
C GLU A 222 -1.40 13.94 14.58
N ASN A 223 -0.50 13.57 15.51
CA ASN A 223 0.25 12.32 15.44
C ASN A 223 -0.71 11.12 15.47
N PRO A 224 -0.65 10.19 14.51
CA PRO A 224 -1.55 9.05 14.46
C PRO A 224 -1.16 7.94 15.46
N LEU A 225 0.00 7.99 16.12
CA LEU A 225 0.40 7.01 17.14
C LEU A 225 -0.52 7.07 18.36
N ASP A 226 -0.78 5.91 18.98
CA ASP A 226 -1.63 5.81 20.17
C ASP A 226 -0.88 5.43 21.45
N GLY A 227 0.44 5.25 21.36
CA GLY A 227 1.30 4.85 22.47
C GLY A 227 1.19 3.39 22.90
N THR A 228 0.37 2.58 22.22
CA THR A 228 0.24 1.16 22.52
C THR A 228 1.25 0.35 21.68
N VAL A 229 1.83 -0.69 22.29
CA VAL A 229 2.72 -1.64 21.58
C VAL A 229 1.95 -2.48 20.57
N ASN A 230 0.69 -2.80 20.90
CA ASN A 230 -0.11 -3.72 20.12
C ASN A 230 -0.66 -3.04 18.86
N ARG A 231 -1.55 -2.05 19.02
CA ARG A 231 -2.21 -1.39 17.89
C ARG A 231 -1.27 -0.41 17.18
N GLY A 232 -0.45 0.32 17.94
CA GLY A 232 0.55 1.28 17.45
C GLY A 232 -0.03 2.61 16.97
N TYR A 233 -1.16 2.58 16.27
CA TYR A 233 -1.87 3.77 15.80
C TYR A 233 -3.26 3.91 16.39
N LYS A 234 -3.77 5.14 16.40
CA LYS A 234 -5.16 5.48 16.71
C LYS A 234 -6.10 4.70 15.78
N GLN A 235 -7.26 4.31 16.30
CA GLN A 235 -8.19 3.43 15.60
C GLN A 235 -8.62 3.96 14.23
N TRP A 236 -8.89 5.28 14.13
CA TRP A 236 -9.25 5.91 12.86
C TRP A 236 -8.17 5.72 11.79
N TYR A 237 -6.89 5.76 12.19
CA TYR A 237 -5.77 5.65 11.28
C TYR A 237 -5.58 4.20 10.85
N ILE A 238 -5.69 3.22 11.75
CA ILE A 238 -5.74 1.80 11.37
C ILE A 238 -6.86 1.56 10.36
N ASN A 239 -8.07 2.08 10.60
CA ASN A 239 -9.20 1.92 9.70
C ASN A 239 -8.93 2.53 8.32
N LEU A 240 -8.26 3.68 8.26
CA LEU A 240 -7.81 4.29 7.00
C LEU A 240 -6.79 3.41 6.27
N LEU A 241 -5.74 2.95 6.95
CA LEU A 241 -4.71 2.11 6.32
C LEU A 241 -5.28 0.76 5.84
N LEU A 242 -6.22 0.17 6.59
CA LEU A 242 -6.93 -1.04 6.17
C LEU A 242 -7.80 -0.80 4.93
N LYS A 243 -8.47 0.36 4.85
CA LYS A 243 -9.24 0.76 3.66
C LYS A 243 -8.30 0.90 2.46
N TRP A 244 -7.21 1.64 2.62
CA TRP A 244 -6.24 1.90 1.56
C TRP A 244 -5.58 0.61 1.06
N ALA A 245 -5.05 -0.23 1.94
CA ALA A 245 -4.45 -1.51 1.57
C ALA A 245 -5.43 -2.48 0.87
N ALA A 246 -6.74 -2.33 1.10
CA ALA A 246 -7.76 -3.14 0.43
C ALA A 246 -8.22 -2.56 -0.93
N GLN A 247 -8.16 -1.24 -1.10
CA GLN A 247 -8.57 -0.55 -2.32
C GLN A 247 -7.43 -0.45 -3.34
N ASP A 248 -6.19 -0.42 -2.86
CA ASP A 248 -4.97 -0.39 -3.64
C ASP A 248 -4.10 -1.62 -3.27
N PRO A 249 -4.29 -2.76 -3.97
CA PRO A 249 -3.57 -4.00 -3.74
C PRO A 249 -2.07 -3.87 -4.00
N VAL A 250 -1.28 -4.85 -3.54
CA VAL A 250 0.16 -4.86 -3.77
C VAL A 250 0.48 -4.84 -5.27
N SER A 251 1.29 -3.86 -5.68
CA SER A 251 1.73 -3.68 -7.07
C SER A 251 3.08 -4.37 -7.35
N GLN A 252 3.41 -4.55 -8.63
CA GLN A 252 4.73 -5.05 -9.03
C GLN A 252 5.84 -4.09 -8.58
N LYS A 253 5.58 -2.78 -8.62
CA LYS A 253 6.47 -1.74 -8.10
C LYS A 253 6.86 -2.00 -6.65
N GLU A 254 5.89 -2.29 -5.79
CA GLU A 254 6.16 -2.56 -4.39
C GLU A 254 6.95 -3.84 -4.16
N ILE A 255 6.65 -4.91 -4.91
CA ILE A 255 7.40 -6.17 -4.83
C ILE A 255 8.88 -5.93 -5.18
N ASP A 256 9.13 -5.22 -6.27
CA ASP A 256 10.49 -4.92 -6.73
C ASP A 256 11.21 -3.95 -5.79
N ARG A 257 10.50 -2.96 -5.26
CA ARG A 257 11.01 -2.07 -4.22
C ARG A 257 11.37 -2.85 -2.95
N ASN A 258 10.50 -3.74 -2.47
CA ASN A 258 10.74 -4.58 -1.29
C ASN A 258 11.97 -5.48 -1.49
N ASN A 259 12.13 -6.03 -2.68
CA ASN A 259 13.30 -6.81 -3.08
C ASN A 259 14.59 -5.99 -3.09
N ALA A 260 14.56 -4.79 -3.69
CA ALA A 260 15.71 -3.91 -3.75
C ALA A 260 16.13 -3.41 -2.36
N VAL A 261 15.17 -3.03 -1.51
CA VAL A 261 15.46 -2.64 -0.11
C VAL A 261 16.00 -3.83 0.66
N TYR A 262 15.44 -5.04 0.51
CA TYR A 262 15.94 -6.26 1.14
C TYR A 262 17.39 -6.56 0.76
N ALA A 263 17.74 -6.44 -0.51
CA ALA A 263 19.11 -6.67 -0.98
C ALA A 263 20.14 -5.74 -0.33
N ARG A 264 19.70 -4.60 0.21
CA ARG A 264 20.56 -3.63 0.89
C ARG A 264 20.50 -3.72 2.41
N GLN A 265 19.29 -3.77 2.98
CA GLN A 265 19.08 -3.70 4.42
C GLN A 265 18.88 -5.06 5.09
N GLY A 266 18.67 -6.15 4.35
CA GLY A 266 18.52 -7.50 4.90
C GLY A 266 17.15 -7.81 5.52
N ASN A 267 16.22 -6.85 5.55
CA ASN A 267 14.84 -7.02 6.01
C ASN A 267 13.82 -6.77 4.92
N ARG A 268 12.61 -7.36 5.07
CA ARG A 268 11.50 -7.24 4.12
C ARG A 268 10.28 -6.60 4.78
N ASN A 269 9.46 -5.90 4.02
CA ASN A 269 8.12 -5.51 4.44
C ASN A 269 7.17 -6.71 4.28
N PRO A 270 6.70 -7.32 5.38
CA PRO A 270 5.87 -8.52 5.33
C PRO A 270 4.49 -8.26 4.74
N PHE A 271 4.01 -7.02 4.71
CA PHE A 271 2.70 -6.69 4.15
C PHE A 271 2.71 -6.52 2.64
N ILE A 272 3.90 -6.46 2.02
CA ILE A 272 4.08 -6.57 0.57
C ILE A 272 4.16 -8.04 0.18
N ASP A 273 4.93 -8.84 0.92
CA ASP A 273 5.11 -10.26 0.65
C ASP A 273 3.87 -11.11 0.99
N HIS A 274 3.14 -10.71 2.03
CA HIS A 274 1.94 -11.37 2.55
C HIS A 274 0.84 -10.34 2.89
N PRO A 275 0.18 -9.74 1.87
CA PRO A 275 -0.84 -8.70 2.09
C PRO A 275 -2.04 -9.18 2.92
N GLU A 276 -2.33 -10.48 2.95
CA GLU A 276 -3.37 -11.07 3.79
C GLU A 276 -3.13 -10.87 5.29
N TRP A 277 -1.87 -10.70 5.72
CA TRP A 277 -1.53 -10.50 7.13
C TRP A 277 -2.03 -9.16 7.68
N VAL A 278 -2.21 -8.16 6.82
CA VAL A 278 -2.86 -6.90 7.21
C VAL A 278 -4.24 -7.18 7.83
N GLY A 279 -5.04 -8.03 7.18
CA GLY A 279 -6.32 -8.48 7.71
C GLY A 279 -6.15 -9.32 8.97
N MET A 280 -5.27 -10.32 8.95
CA MET A 280 -5.11 -11.27 10.06
C MET A 280 -4.69 -10.62 11.38
N ILE A 281 -3.97 -9.49 11.32
CA ILE A 281 -3.49 -8.77 12.51
C ILE A 281 -4.54 -7.78 13.03
N TRP A 282 -5.04 -6.89 12.16
CA TRP A 282 -5.84 -5.73 12.60
C TRP A 282 -7.35 -5.88 12.40
N THR A 283 -7.85 -6.95 11.76
CA THR A 283 -9.30 -7.20 11.68
C THR A 283 -9.81 -8.20 12.72
N SER A 284 -8.97 -9.10 13.23
CA SER A 284 -9.30 -10.05 14.30
C SER A 284 -9.37 -9.39 15.68
N THR A 285 -8.80 -8.19 15.82
CA THR A 285 -8.71 -7.41 17.07
C THR A 285 -9.79 -6.33 17.18
N LEU A 286 -10.64 -6.18 16.15
CA LEU A 286 -11.77 -5.27 16.18
C LEU A 286 -12.95 -5.92 16.91
N SER A 287 -13.49 -5.21 17.90
CA SER A 287 -14.82 -5.48 18.44
C SER A 287 -15.82 -5.55 17.28
N THR A 288 -16.71 -6.54 17.32
CA THR A 288 -17.68 -6.95 16.29
C THR A 288 -18.55 -5.83 15.73
N THR A 289 -18.55 -4.65 16.34
CA THR A 289 -19.36 -3.50 15.92
C THR A 289 -18.73 -2.72 14.76
N GLU A 290 -17.40 -2.60 14.67
CA GLU A 290 -16.72 -1.72 13.69
C GLU A 290 -16.36 -2.40 12.36
N VAL A 291 -16.20 -3.73 12.35
CA VAL A 291 -16.05 -4.51 11.10
C VAL A 291 -17.33 -4.42 10.25
N SER A 292 -18.48 -4.19 10.89
CA SER A 292 -19.78 -4.02 10.25
C SER A 292 -19.86 -2.83 9.29
N SER A 293 -19.02 -1.80 9.47
CA SER A 293 -19.06 -0.57 8.67
C SER A 293 -17.98 -0.51 7.58
N LEU A 294 -16.85 -1.22 7.75
CA LEU A 294 -15.73 -1.15 6.82
C LEU A 294 -15.75 -2.19 5.70
N LYS A 295 -16.59 -3.23 5.77
CA LYS A 295 -16.74 -4.21 4.68
C LYS A 295 -18.17 -4.74 4.51
N LYS A 296 -19.09 -3.90 4.01
CA LYS A 296 -20.46 -4.33 3.64
C LYS A 296 -20.86 -4.17 2.18
N THR A 297 -19.91 -4.03 1.25
CA THR A 297 -20.27 -3.89 -0.16
C THR A 297 -20.11 -5.20 -0.90
N LEU A 298 -21.21 -5.95 -0.95
CA LEU A 298 -21.41 -7.07 -1.87
C LEU A 298 -21.30 -6.57 -3.32
N SER A 299 -20.55 -7.27 -4.16
CA SER A 299 -20.33 -6.93 -5.57
C SER A 299 -20.55 -8.15 -6.48
N VAL A 300 -20.95 -7.91 -7.72
CA VAL A 300 -21.24 -8.94 -8.73
C VAL A 300 -20.50 -8.64 -10.02
N TYR A 301 -19.83 -9.64 -10.59
CA TYR A 301 -19.14 -9.54 -11.89
C TYR A 301 -19.30 -10.83 -12.73
N PRO A 302 -19.33 -10.75 -14.06
CA PRO A 302 -19.46 -9.54 -14.86
C PRO A 302 -20.84 -8.89 -14.64
N ASN A 303 -20.90 -7.57 -14.77
CA ASN A 303 -22.16 -6.82 -14.78
C ASN A 303 -22.07 -5.79 -15.93
N PRO A 304 -22.80 -5.98 -17.05
CA PRO A 304 -23.87 -6.95 -17.28
C PRO A 304 -23.44 -8.43 -17.38
N VAL A 305 -24.31 -9.34 -16.94
CA VAL A 305 -24.17 -10.79 -17.04
C VAL A 305 -24.68 -11.27 -18.40
N ARG A 306 -23.80 -11.83 -19.23
CA ARG A 306 -24.15 -12.23 -20.63
C ARG A 306 -24.28 -13.72 -20.89
N ASN A 307 -23.72 -14.57 -20.02
CA ASN A 307 -23.67 -16.02 -20.22
C ASN A 307 -24.37 -16.79 -19.07
N GLY A 308 -25.31 -16.13 -18.38
CA GLY A 308 -25.97 -16.67 -17.19
C GLY A 308 -24.99 -17.02 -16.06
N GLN A 309 -23.77 -16.51 -16.08
CA GLN A 309 -22.73 -16.81 -15.11
C GLN A 309 -22.23 -15.52 -14.48
N LEU A 310 -22.25 -15.48 -13.16
CA LEU A 310 -21.73 -14.37 -12.38
C LEU A 310 -20.91 -14.87 -11.21
N HIS A 311 -20.13 -13.97 -10.64
CA HIS A 311 -19.28 -14.17 -9.50
C HIS A 311 -19.62 -13.12 -8.46
N VAL A 312 -19.58 -13.53 -7.20
CA VAL A 312 -19.89 -12.67 -6.06
C VAL A 312 -18.60 -12.40 -5.29
N SER A 313 -18.32 -11.13 -5.01
CA SER A 313 -17.24 -10.71 -4.13
C SER A 313 -17.79 -9.85 -2.99
N GLY A 314 -17.14 -9.91 -1.84
CA GLY A 314 -17.62 -9.29 -0.61
C GLY A 314 -16.97 -9.96 0.60
N TYR A 315 -16.98 -9.28 1.74
CA TYR A 315 -16.47 -9.79 3.01
C TYR A 315 -17.57 -10.53 3.78
N GLY A 316 -17.22 -11.63 4.44
CA GLY A 316 -18.19 -12.47 5.14
C GLY A 316 -18.96 -13.44 4.22
N LEU A 317 -18.56 -13.58 2.96
CA LEU A 317 -19.19 -14.55 2.03
C LEU A 317 -18.99 -15.99 2.51
N GLU A 318 -17.90 -16.27 3.19
CA GLU A 318 -17.59 -17.55 3.84
C GLU A 318 -18.63 -17.97 4.90
N GLU A 319 -19.41 -17.03 5.45
CA GLU A 319 -20.49 -17.28 6.41
C GLU A 319 -21.88 -17.32 5.73
N VAL A 320 -21.96 -16.98 4.44
CA VAL A 320 -23.21 -17.00 3.68
C VAL A 320 -23.54 -18.44 3.30
N SER A 321 -24.65 -18.96 3.81
CA SER A 321 -25.15 -20.31 3.48
C SER A 321 -26.08 -20.32 2.27
N ASN A 322 -26.70 -19.18 1.95
CA ASN A 322 -27.59 -19.04 0.80
C ASN A 322 -27.60 -17.61 0.25
N ILE A 323 -27.85 -17.50 -1.06
CA ILE A 323 -28.05 -16.24 -1.78
C ILE A 323 -29.39 -16.29 -2.50
N GLN A 324 -30.11 -15.17 -2.48
CA GLN A 324 -31.41 -15.01 -3.14
C GLN A 324 -31.30 -13.97 -4.26
N ILE A 325 -31.88 -14.27 -5.42
CA ILE A 325 -31.92 -13.37 -6.58
C ILE A 325 -33.37 -12.99 -6.82
N TYR A 326 -33.63 -11.69 -6.91
CA TYR A 326 -34.94 -11.10 -7.16
C TYR A 326 -34.93 -10.29 -8.45
N SER A 327 -36.06 -10.23 -9.14
CA SER A 327 -36.30 -9.21 -10.17
C SER A 327 -36.67 -7.86 -9.54
N MET A 328 -36.68 -6.79 -10.32
CA MET A 328 -36.99 -5.43 -9.83
C MET A 328 -38.40 -5.24 -9.29
N ASP A 329 -39.35 -6.09 -9.69
CA ASP A 329 -40.72 -6.13 -9.15
C ASP A 329 -40.81 -6.92 -7.83
N GLY A 330 -39.70 -7.44 -7.30
CA GLY A 330 -39.61 -8.13 -6.03
C GLY A 330 -39.91 -9.63 -6.09
N LYS A 331 -40.13 -10.21 -7.28
CA LYS A 331 -40.31 -11.66 -7.42
C LYS A 331 -39.00 -12.40 -7.18
N LEU A 332 -39.04 -13.45 -6.34
CA LEU A 332 -37.91 -14.34 -6.12
C LEU A 332 -37.68 -15.22 -7.36
N ILE A 333 -36.51 -15.09 -7.97
CA ILE A 333 -36.11 -15.77 -9.21
C ILE A 333 -35.34 -17.05 -8.90
N GLN A 334 -34.38 -16.99 -7.97
CA GLN A 334 -33.51 -18.12 -7.64
C GLN A 334 -32.98 -18.03 -6.22
N THR A 335 -32.92 -19.18 -5.55
CA THR A 335 -32.12 -19.38 -4.33
C THR A 335 -30.92 -20.26 -4.67
N VAL A 336 -29.73 -19.84 -4.26
CA VAL A 336 -28.46 -20.55 -4.44
C VAL A 336 -27.98 -20.98 -3.07
N ASN A 337 -28.02 -22.29 -2.80
CA ASN A 337 -27.49 -22.88 -1.58
C ASN A 337 -26.13 -23.49 -1.88
N GLN A 338 -25.05 -22.78 -1.55
CA GLN A 338 -23.68 -23.27 -1.72
C GLN A 338 -22.77 -22.69 -0.64
N ASN A 339 -21.65 -23.37 -0.37
CA ASN A 339 -20.62 -22.85 0.50
C ASN A 339 -19.70 -21.90 -0.31
N PHE A 340 -19.84 -20.60 -0.09
CA PHE A 340 -19.09 -19.57 -0.80
C PHE A 340 -17.64 -19.42 -0.34
N LYS A 341 -17.16 -20.26 0.60
CA LYS A 341 -15.74 -20.38 0.96
C LYS A 341 -14.88 -20.92 -0.18
N ASN A 342 -15.41 -21.84 -0.99
CA ASN A 342 -14.65 -22.57 -2.02
C ASN A 342 -15.04 -22.20 -3.45
N SER A 343 -16.27 -21.71 -3.68
CA SER A 343 -16.74 -21.29 -5.00
C SER A 343 -17.57 -20.02 -4.91
N LYS A 344 -17.12 -18.98 -5.60
CA LYS A 344 -17.80 -17.66 -5.67
C LYS A 344 -18.67 -17.50 -6.92
N LYS A 345 -18.82 -18.57 -7.70
CA LYS A 345 -19.55 -18.58 -8.97
C LYS A 345 -21.02 -18.94 -8.76
N ILE A 346 -21.91 -18.25 -9.46
CA ILE A 346 -23.34 -18.50 -9.52
C ILE A 346 -23.75 -18.65 -10.99
N ILE A 347 -24.58 -19.67 -11.25
CA ILE A 347 -25.23 -19.88 -12.55
C ILE A 347 -26.70 -19.47 -12.40
N LEU A 348 -27.13 -18.48 -13.19
CA LEU A 348 -28.49 -17.98 -13.26
C LEU A 348 -29.38 -18.98 -14.00
N LYS A 349 -30.52 -19.31 -13.38
CA LYS A 349 -31.58 -20.15 -13.99
C LYS A 349 -32.42 -19.37 -14.99
N ASP A 350 -32.63 -18.08 -14.74
CA ASP A 350 -33.33 -17.15 -15.61
C ASP A 350 -32.32 -16.16 -16.20
N GLN A 351 -32.28 -16.07 -17.53
CA GLN A 351 -31.39 -15.20 -18.28
C GLN A 351 -32.18 -14.14 -19.08
N THR A 352 -33.44 -13.89 -18.68
CA THR A 352 -34.23 -12.82 -19.27
C THR A 352 -33.50 -11.49 -19.07
N LYS A 353 -33.40 -10.69 -20.13
CA LYS A 353 -32.73 -9.38 -20.06
C LYS A 353 -33.45 -8.48 -19.06
N GLY A 354 -32.70 -7.86 -18.17
CA GLY A 354 -33.29 -7.02 -17.14
C GLY A 354 -32.37 -6.70 -15.98
N VAL A 355 -32.93 -5.99 -15.01
CA VAL A 355 -32.24 -5.64 -13.77
C VAL A 355 -32.68 -6.59 -12.66
N TYR A 356 -31.72 -7.05 -11.88
CA TYR A 356 -31.91 -8.00 -10.79
C TYR A 356 -31.21 -7.52 -9.52
N ILE A 357 -31.65 -8.03 -8.38
CA ILE A 357 -31.08 -7.78 -7.06
C ILE A 357 -30.61 -9.11 -6.49
N LEU A 358 -29.32 -9.20 -6.18
CA LEU A 358 -28.75 -10.32 -5.44
C LEU A 358 -28.67 -9.93 -3.96
N LYS A 359 -29.24 -10.76 -3.09
CA LYS A 359 -29.27 -10.58 -1.63
C LYS A 359 -28.50 -11.71 -0.94
N ALA A 360 -27.58 -11.34 -0.06
CA ALA A 360 -26.84 -12.26 0.81
C ALA A 360 -26.87 -11.69 2.24
N ASN A 361 -27.47 -12.41 3.19
CA ASN A 361 -27.68 -11.94 4.56
C ASN A 361 -28.34 -10.54 4.61
N ASN A 362 -27.67 -9.56 5.21
CA ASN A 362 -28.11 -8.16 5.33
C ASN A 362 -27.55 -7.25 4.21
N GLN A 363 -26.99 -7.82 3.15
CA GLN A 363 -26.42 -7.09 2.02
C GLN A 363 -27.20 -7.37 0.74
N SER A 364 -27.24 -6.38 -0.16
CA SER A 364 -27.82 -6.53 -1.49
C SER A 364 -27.02 -5.77 -2.53
N VAL A 365 -26.93 -6.31 -3.73
CA VAL A 365 -26.28 -5.67 -4.88
C VAL A 365 -27.17 -5.80 -6.12
N LYS A 366 -27.25 -4.71 -6.90
CA LYS A 366 -27.96 -4.68 -8.17
C LYS A 366 -27.04 -5.10 -9.30
N PHE A 367 -27.53 -5.93 -10.21
CA PHE A 367 -26.83 -6.33 -11.43
C PHE A 367 -27.78 -6.38 -12.62
N ILE A 368 -27.22 -6.36 -13.83
CA ILE A 368 -27.94 -6.37 -15.10
C ILE A 368 -27.67 -7.72 -15.78
N VAL A 369 -28.69 -8.32 -16.37
CA VAL A 369 -28.57 -9.43 -17.31
C VAL A 369 -28.82 -8.87 -18.72
N ASP A 370 -27.88 -9.09 -19.63
CA ASP A 370 -27.91 -8.63 -21.03
C ASP A 370 -27.81 -9.81 -21.99
#